data_AF-A0A382GFY9-F1
#
_entry.id   AF-A0A382GFY9-F1
#
_cell.length_a   1.000
_cell.length_b   1.000
_cell.length_c   1.000
_cell.angle_alpha   90.00
_cell.angle_beta   90.00
_cell.angle_gamma   90.00
#
_symmetry.space_group_name_H-M   'P 1'
#
loop_
_entity.id
_entity.type
_entity.pdbx_description
1 polymer ?
#
loop_
_entity_poly.entity_id
_entity_poly.type
_entity_poly.pdbx_seq_one_letter_code
_entity_poly.pdbx_strand_id
1 'polypeptide(L)'
;AQYLGYAHPIMLMIPFRIFQGVGAAMTQANGMAMVTSVFSDRERGKGLGAHGSIIGTGGIIGPIVGGFLVTYASWHWIFWINVPLCAITFLGTALLLDSSRFRGATQGDKSFDWLGATLSSSTLLVFLLTLSNGAELGWFSLPIIAGFLIFIGLITTFIWWELNSSSPMLDLSLFRSRLFSVGIGSSYISFLGVTSFRFLITFYLQAALRLTPAQISWVLIPNALSRIILGPLSGNLSDKYGTKLFTTLGLLLAGCGLLLMAFMADSTPIWFVILAIVIMSSGSGIFMSPNSAAIFSSATGNKYGVTSALVNLSRNSGNVTGIAIATAIVSGTMISAGFSSNVEEVMIAETGSRILSTFISGMRSVFLLMAILQFISSIGHLTTSRAPLSEA
;
A
#
# COMPACT_ATOMS: atom_id res chain seq x y z
N ALA A 1 34.08 -20.41 -16.93
CA ALA A 1 32.69 -20.55 -17.40
C ALA A 1 31.66 -20.45 -16.25
N GLN A 2 31.85 -19.54 -15.29
CA GLN A 2 31.07 -19.52 -14.04
C GLN A 2 30.26 -18.22 -13.81
N TYR A 3 30.28 -17.29 -14.77
CA TYR A 3 29.60 -15.98 -14.67
C TYR A 3 28.35 -15.83 -15.55
N LEU A 4 27.96 -16.85 -16.32
CA LEU A 4 26.85 -16.77 -17.30
C LEU A 4 25.64 -17.67 -16.99
N GLY A 5 25.63 -18.40 -15.86
CA GLY A 5 24.61 -19.43 -15.59
C GLY A 5 23.46 -19.05 -14.64
N TYR A 6 23.67 -18.12 -13.70
CA TYR A 6 22.70 -17.88 -12.61
C TYR A 6 22.06 -16.48 -12.61
N ALA A 7 22.56 -15.55 -13.42
CA ALA A 7 22.05 -14.17 -13.50
C ALA A 7 20.71 -14.06 -14.26
N HIS A 8 20.39 -15.03 -15.12
CA HIS A 8 19.33 -14.91 -16.12
C HIS A 8 17.88 -14.99 -15.59
N PRO A 9 17.51 -15.84 -14.60
CA PRO A 9 16.12 -15.97 -14.17
C PRO A 9 15.59 -14.71 -13.49
N ILE A 10 16.38 -14.12 -12.58
CA ILE A 10 15.97 -12.93 -11.81
C ILE A 10 15.91 -11.68 -12.70
N MET A 11 16.85 -11.52 -13.63
CA MET A 11 16.81 -10.40 -14.58
C MET A 11 15.62 -10.51 -15.54
N LEU A 12 15.21 -11.73 -15.92
CA LEU A 12 14.00 -11.96 -16.71
C LEU A 12 12.72 -11.64 -15.93
N MET A 13 12.71 -11.78 -14.59
CA MET A 13 11.52 -11.45 -13.79
C MET A 13 11.21 -9.95 -13.78
N ILE A 14 12.21 -9.07 -13.90
CA ILE A 14 12.04 -7.61 -13.86
C ILE A 14 11.10 -7.11 -14.97
N PRO A 15 11.34 -7.36 -16.27
CA PRO A 15 10.44 -6.90 -17.33
C PRO A 15 9.03 -7.49 -17.22
N PHE A 16 8.88 -8.75 -16.81
CA PHE A 16 7.56 -9.34 -16.56
C PHE A 16 6.84 -8.68 -15.37
N ARG A 17 7.56 -8.28 -14.32
CA ARG A 17 7.01 -7.51 -13.19
C ARG A 17 6.59 -6.11 -13.61
N ILE A 18 7.35 -5.46 -14.49
CA ILE A 18 6.96 -4.18 -15.08
C ILE A 18 5.65 -4.35 -15.85
N PHE A 19 5.56 -5.36 -16.73
CA PHE A 19 4.34 -5.64 -17.50
C PHE A 19 3.14 -5.96 -16.59
N GLN A 20 3.33 -6.78 -15.56
CA GLN A 20 2.31 -7.07 -14.56
C GLN A 20 1.87 -5.79 -13.81
N GLY A 21 2.81 -4.91 -13.47
CA GLY A 21 2.54 -3.63 -12.84
C GLY A 21 1.67 -2.72 -13.71
N VAL A 22 1.96 -2.65 -15.02
CA VAL A 22 1.13 -1.90 -15.98
C VAL A 22 -0.29 -2.46 -16.03
N GLY A 23 -0.46 -3.78 -16.19
CA GLY A 23 -1.78 -4.41 -16.19
C GLY A 23 -2.54 -4.24 -14.87
N ALA A 24 -1.84 -4.32 -13.74
CA ALA A 24 -2.42 -4.09 -12.41
C ALA A 24 -2.84 -2.64 -12.21
N ALA A 25 -2.11 -1.66 -12.76
CA ALA A 25 -2.49 -0.25 -12.71
C ALA A 25 -3.75 0.02 -13.54
N MET A 26 -3.82 -0.53 -14.77
CA MET A 26 -4.97 -0.40 -15.65
C MET A 26 -6.25 -0.99 -15.03
N THR A 27 -6.16 -2.19 -14.46
CA THR A 27 -7.32 -2.85 -13.82
C THR A 27 -7.78 -2.12 -12.55
N GLN A 28 -6.86 -1.66 -11.71
CA GLN A 28 -7.21 -0.89 -10.50
C GLN A 28 -7.83 0.48 -10.79
N ALA A 29 -7.36 1.18 -11.84
CA ALA A 29 -7.92 2.46 -12.24
C ALA A 29 -9.33 2.32 -12.83
N ASN A 30 -9.54 1.30 -13.66
CA ASN A 30 -10.81 1.11 -14.38
C ASN A 30 -11.88 0.37 -13.58
N GLY A 31 -11.52 -0.47 -12.61
CA GLY A 31 -12.46 -1.33 -11.87
C GLY A 31 -13.60 -0.56 -11.20
N MET A 32 -13.28 0.41 -10.35
CA MET A 32 -14.30 1.25 -9.71
C MET A 32 -15.05 2.12 -10.73
N ALA A 33 -14.36 2.65 -11.74
CA ALA A 33 -14.98 3.47 -12.78
C ALA A 33 -16.07 2.71 -13.54
N MET A 34 -15.77 1.49 -13.99
CA MET A 34 -16.72 0.59 -14.67
C MET A 34 -17.95 0.28 -13.80
N VAL A 35 -17.74 0.02 -12.51
CA VAL A 35 -18.86 -0.19 -11.57
C VAL A 35 -19.72 1.07 -11.48
N THR A 36 -19.09 2.25 -11.31
CA THR A 36 -19.84 3.50 -11.18
C THR A 36 -20.54 3.95 -12.47
N SER A 37 -20.11 3.49 -13.65
CA SER A 37 -20.72 3.83 -14.94
C SER A 37 -21.92 2.94 -15.29
N VAL A 38 -21.95 1.70 -14.79
CA VAL A 38 -23.03 0.74 -15.09
C VAL A 38 -24.16 0.81 -14.06
N PHE A 39 -23.84 0.98 -12.79
CA PHE A 39 -24.84 1.04 -11.71
C PHE A 39 -25.39 2.46 -11.54
N SER A 40 -26.72 2.58 -11.49
CA SER A 40 -27.42 3.83 -11.17
C SER A 40 -27.06 4.33 -9.76
N ASP A 41 -27.23 5.63 -9.47
CA ASP A 41 -26.82 6.22 -8.18
C ASP A 41 -27.44 5.49 -6.97
N ARG A 42 -28.68 5.00 -7.07
CA ARG A 42 -29.36 4.20 -6.02
C ARG A 42 -28.75 2.82 -5.80
N GLU A 43 -28.13 2.23 -6.83
CA GLU A 43 -27.56 0.87 -6.78
C GLU A 43 -26.03 0.88 -6.74
N ARG A 44 -25.40 2.04 -6.91
CA ARG A 44 -23.94 2.22 -6.94
C ARG A 44 -23.28 1.67 -5.68
N GLY A 45 -23.89 1.86 -4.51
CA GLY A 45 -23.41 1.29 -3.25
C GLY A 45 -23.37 -0.25 -3.27
N LYS A 46 -24.36 -0.92 -3.86
CA LYS A 46 -24.38 -2.38 -4.01
C LYS A 46 -23.28 -2.86 -4.95
N GLY A 47 -23.09 -2.18 -6.08
CA GLY A 47 -22.04 -2.48 -7.04
C GLY A 47 -20.64 -2.32 -6.43
N LEU A 48 -20.38 -1.18 -5.77
CA LEU A 48 -19.11 -0.91 -5.09
C LEU A 48 -18.87 -1.89 -3.93
N GLY A 49 -19.92 -2.25 -3.19
CA GLY A 49 -19.86 -3.25 -2.12
C GLY A 49 -19.49 -4.64 -2.64
N ALA A 50 -20.08 -5.08 -3.75
CA ALA A 50 -19.76 -6.35 -4.40
C ALA A 50 -18.29 -6.36 -4.89
N HIS A 51 -17.86 -5.29 -5.56
CA HIS A 51 -16.48 -5.11 -6.00
C HIS A 51 -15.48 -5.15 -4.83
N GLY A 52 -15.77 -4.42 -3.75
CA GLY A 52 -14.96 -4.44 -2.53
C GLY A 52 -14.93 -5.81 -1.85
N SER A 53 -16.03 -6.54 -1.87
CA SER A 53 -16.13 -7.89 -1.30
C SER A 53 -15.21 -8.87 -2.04
N ILE A 54 -15.21 -8.86 -3.38
CA ILE A 54 -14.31 -9.71 -4.19
C ILE A 54 -12.84 -9.40 -3.89
N ILE A 55 -12.48 -8.11 -3.80
CA ILE A 55 -11.12 -7.70 -3.42
C ILE A 55 -10.75 -8.21 -2.02
N GLY A 56 -11.67 -8.07 -1.05
CA GLY A 56 -11.48 -8.55 0.32
C GLY A 56 -11.28 -10.06 0.39
N THR A 57 -12.14 -10.83 -0.30
CA THR A 57 -12.05 -12.29 -0.40
C THR A 57 -10.73 -12.72 -1.03
N GLY A 58 -10.29 -12.10 -2.12
CA GLY A 58 -8.98 -12.33 -2.72
C GLY A 58 -7.83 -12.05 -1.75
N GLY A 59 -7.97 -11.00 -0.93
CA GLY A 59 -7.02 -10.66 0.13
C GLY A 59 -6.89 -11.70 1.26
N ILE A 60 -7.93 -12.49 1.52
CA ILE A 60 -7.88 -13.62 2.47
C ILE A 60 -7.32 -14.87 1.78
N ILE A 61 -7.89 -15.25 0.63
CA ILE A 61 -7.57 -16.50 -0.05
C ILE A 61 -6.11 -16.49 -0.54
N GLY A 62 -5.63 -15.34 -1.02
CA GLY A 62 -4.28 -15.20 -1.58
C GLY A 62 -3.17 -15.66 -0.62
N PRO A 63 -3.00 -15.08 0.58
CA PRO A 63 -1.99 -15.50 1.54
C PRO A 63 -2.13 -16.95 2.00
N ILE A 64 -3.37 -17.46 2.15
CA ILE A 64 -3.61 -18.85 2.55
C ILE A 64 -3.10 -19.78 1.46
N VAL A 65 -3.61 -19.64 0.23
CA VAL A 65 -3.20 -20.48 -0.92
C VAL A 65 -1.71 -20.33 -1.19
N GLY A 66 -1.18 -19.11 -1.17
CA GLY A 66 0.25 -18.83 -1.36
C GLY A 66 1.13 -19.51 -0.31
N GLY A 67 0.76 -19.44 0.97
CA GLY A 67 1.49 -20.11 2.05
C GLY A 67 1.53 -21.63 1.87
N PHE A 68 0.40 -22.24 1.54
CA PHE A 68 0.33 -23.68 1.25
C PHE A 68 1.18 -24.07 0.03
N LEU A 69 1.12 -23.30 -1.07
CA LEU A 69 1.91 -23.57 -2.27
C LEU A 69 3.41 -23.49 -1.99
N VAL A 70 3.86 -22.52 -1.20
CA VAL A 70 5.29 -22.39 -0.83
C VAL A 70 5.73 -23.53 0.08
N THR A 71 4.90 -23.92 1.05
CA THR A 71 5.27 -24.94 2.03
C THR A 71 5.28 -26.36 1.46
N TYR A 72 4.30 -26.72 0.62
CA TYR A 72 4.12 -28.11 0.16
C TYR A 72 4.50 -28.36 -1.30
N ALA A 73 4.61 -27.31 -2.11
CA ALA A 73 5.02 -27.44 -3.51
C ALA A 73 6.36 -26.73 -3.73
N SER A 74 6.36 -25.65 -4.51
CA SER A 74 7.52 -24.80 -4.71
C SER A 74 7.08 -23.36 -4.93
N TRP A 75 7.98 -22.41 -4.68
CA TRP A 75 7.69 -20.99 -4.88
C TRP A 75 7.28 -20.65 -6.31
N HIS A 76 7.71 -21.44 -7.31
CA HIS A 76 7.32 -21.29 -8.72
C HIS A 76 5.80 -21.40 -8.92
N TRP A 77 5.11 -22.19 -8.10
CA TRP A 77 3.66 -22.36 -8.21
C TRP A 77 2.87 -21.08 -7.88
N ILE A 78 3.47 -20.14 -7.13
CA ILE A 78 2.88 -18.81 -6.93
C ILE A 78 2.70 -18.09 -8.28
N PHE A 79 3.58 -18.34 -9.25
CA PHE A 79 3.48 -17.75 -10.58
C PHE A 79 2.49 -18.54 -11.46
N TRP A 80 2.60 -19.87 -11.45
CA TRP A 80 1.76 -20.73 -12.28
C TRP A 80 0.28 -20.64 -11.96
N ILE A 81 -0.11 -20.48 -10.68
CA ILE A 81 -1.52 -20.36 -10.31
C ILE A 81 -2.19 -19.10 -10.88
N ASN A 82 -1.43 -18.04 -11.18
CA ASN A 82 -1.98 -16.85 -11.80
C ASN A 82 -2.38 -17.09 -13.26
N VAL A 83 -1.72 -18.01 -13.98
CA VAL A 83 -1.99 -18.28 -15.40
C VAL A 83 -3.45 -18.72 -15.64
N PRO A 84 -3.97 -19.78 -14.99
CA PRO A 84 -5.37 -20.18 -15.18
C PRO A 84 -6.36 -19.12 -14.67
N LEU A 85 -6.05 -18.42 -13.56
CA LEU A 85 -6.90 -17.35 -13.05
C LEU A 85 -7.01 -16.18 -14.03
N CYS A 86 -5.89 -15.76 -14.62
CA CYS A 86 -5.85 -14.74 -15.66
C CYS A 86 -6.62 -15.20 -16.91
N ALA A 87 -6.47 -16.46 -17.33
CA ALA A 87 -7.19 -17.01 -18.47
C ALA A 87 -8.72 -17.02 -18.23
N ILE A 88 -9.17 -17.48 -17.05
CA ILE A 88 -10.59 -17.47 -16.66
C ILE A 88 -11.12 -16.03 -16.63
N THR A 89 -10.37 -15.10 -16.04
CA THR A 89 -10.78 -13.69 -15.96
C THR A 89 -10.87 -13.07 -17.35
N PHE A 90 -9.87 -13.33 -18.21
CA PHE A 90 -9.86 -12.84 -19.59
C PHE A 90 -11.03 -13.39 -20.41
N LEU A 91 -11.28 -14.71 -20.35
CA LEU A 91 -12.41 -15.34 -21.04
C LEU A 91 -13.75 -14.84 -20.50
N GLY A 92 -13.89 -14.74 -19.17
CA GLY A 92 -15.09 -14.20 -18.52
C GLY A 92 -15.36 -12.76 -18.95
N THR A 93 -14.32 -11.92 -19.01
CA THR A 93 -14.42 -10.57 -19.55
C THR A 93 -14.82 -10.58 -21.02
N ALA A 94 -14.15 -11.34 -21.88
CA ALA A 94 -14.44 -11.37 -23.31
C ALA A 94 -15.87 -11.86 -23.63
N LEU A 95 -16.43 -12.75 -22.81
CA LEU A 95 -17.75 -13.35 -23.03
C LEU A 95 -18.91 -12.60 -22.34
N LEU A 96 -18.67 -11.99 -21.18
CA LEU A 96 -19.73 -11.42 -20.34
C LEU A 96 -19.80 -9.89 -20.38
N LEU A 97 -18.69 -9.20 -20.67
CA LEU A 97 -18.68 -7.73 -20.70
C LEU A 97 -19.23 -7.22 -22.03
N ASP A 98 -20.41 -6.60 -21.96
CA ASP A 98 -21.01 -5.88 -23.06
C ASP A 98 -20.42 -4.46 -23.15
N SER A 99 -19.52 -4.26 -24.12
CA SER A 99 -18.85 -2.98 -24.37
C SER A 99 -19.83 -1.83 -24.63
N SER A 100 -21.04 -2.12 -25.11
CA SER A 100 -22.06 -1.10 -25.41
C SER A 100 -22.58 -0.38 -24.17
N ARG A 101 -22.49 -1.02 -22.98
CA ARG A 101 -22.91 -0.46 -21.69
C ARG A 101 -21.92 0.55 -21.11
N PHE A 102 -20.72 0.68 -21.68
CA PHE A 102 -19.68 1.60 -21.23
C PHE A 102 -19.65 2.91 -22.04
N ARG A 103 -20.76 3.27 -22.69
CA ARG A 103 -20.90 4.51 -23.45
C ARG A 103 -21.19 5.69 -22.51
N GLY A 104 -20.14 6.29 -21.97
CA GLY A 104 -20.29 7.46 -21.09
C GLY A 104 -18.98 8.10 -20.64
N ALA A 105 -18.05 8.39 -21.55
CA ALA A 105 -16.89 9.24 -21.24
C ALA A 105 -16.26 9.95 -22.45
N THR A 106 -16.89 9.97 -23.63
CA THR A 106 -16.40 10.74 -24.80
C THR A 106 -16.90 12.19 -24.78
N GLN A 107 -16.93 12.84 -23.62
CA GLN A 107 -17.18 14.28 -23.54
C GLN A 107 -15.90 15.01 -23.14
N GLY A 108 -15.20 15.49 -24.18
CA GLY A 108 -14.12 16.46 -24.11
C GLY A 108 -12.82 15.90 -24.68
N ASP A 109 -12.37 16.47 -25.79
CA ASP A 109 -11.00 16.41 -26.32
C ASP A 109 -9.98 16.93 -25.29
N LYS A 110 -9.82 16.23 -24.17
CA LYS A 110 -8.71 16.47 -23.26
C LYS A 110 -7.61 15.50 -23.65
N SER A 111 -6.63 16.02 -24.37
CA SER A 111 -5.37 15.31 -24.65
C SER A 111 -4.80 14.75 -23.35
N PHE A 112 -4.43 13.47 -23.36
CA PHE A 112 -3.75 12.86 -22.22
C PHE A 112 -2.42 13.58 -21.93
N ASP A 113 -2.19 13.93 -20.66
CA ASP A 113 -0.97 14.62 -20.23
C ASP A 113 0.21 13.65 -20.09
N TRP A 114 0.82 13.31 -21.24
CA TRP A 114 1.99 12.43 -21.30
C TRP A 114 3.19 12.98 -20.54
N LEU A 115 3.38 14.31 -20.53
CA LEU A 115 4.49 14.96 -19.85
C LEU A 115 4.31 14.89 -18.33
N GLY A 116 3.12 15.22 -17.83
CA GLY A 116 2.77 15.07 -16.41
C GLY A 116 2.92 13.63 -15.93
N ALA A 117 2.41 12.66 -16.71
CA ALA A 117 2.55 11.24 -16.40
C ALA A 117 4.02 10.78 -16.34
N THR A 118 4.86 11.23 -17.27
CA THR A 118 6.28 10.88 -17.33
C THR A 118 7.06 11.52 -16.18
N LEU A 119 6.80 12.79 -15.88
CA LEU A 119 7.41 13.50 -14.75
C LEU A 119 7.03 12.86 -13.41
N SER A 120 5.74 12.55 -13.21
CA SER A 120 5.25 11.86 -12.00
C SER A 120 5.91 10.48 -11.82
N SER A 121 5.94 9.68 -12.89
CA SER A 121 6.54 8.34 -12.87
C SER A 121 8.05 8.40 -12.61
N SER A 122 8.75 9.33 -13.25
CA SER A 122 10.20 9.54 -13.07
C SER A 122 10.53 10.03 -11.66
N THR A 123 9.71 10.94 -11.12
CA THR A 123 9.86 11.44 -9.74
C THR A 123 9.81 10.29 -8.74
N LEU A 124 8.79 9.43 -8.84
CA LEU A 124 8.65 8.28 -7.95
C LEU A 124 9.77 7.25 -8.16
N LEU A 125 10.15 6.97 -9.41
CA LEU A 125 11.24 6.05 -9.72
C LEU A 125 12.57 6.50 -9.08
N VAL A 126 12.97 7.75 -9.30
CA VAL A 126 14.21 8.31 -8.76
C VAL A 126 14.17 8.34 -7.24
N PHE A 127 13.05 8.76 -6.65
CA PHE A 127 12.88 8.76 -5.20
C PHE A 127 13.08 7.36 -4.61
N LEU A 128 12.41 6.36 -5.16
CA LEU A 128 12.45 4.99 -4.66
C LEU A 128 13.82 4.33 -4.87
N LEU A 129 14.46 4.55 -6.02
CA LEU A 129 15.82 4.06 -6.28
C LEU A 129 16.83 4.68 -5.30
N THR A 130 16.76 6.00 -5.11
CA THR A 130 17.64 6.72 -4.19
C THR A 130 17.45 6.22 -2.75
N LEU A 131 16.20 6.12 -2.30
CA LEU A 131 15.88 5.71 -0.94
C LEU A 131 16.28 4.25 -0.67
N SER A 132 16.05 3.34 -1.62
CA SER A 132 16.32 1.91 -1.46
C SER A 132 17.82 1.59 -1.44
N ASN A 133 18.62 2.32 -2.22
CA ASN A 133 20.07 2.11 -2.30
C ASN A 133 20.86 2.93 -1.27
N GLY A 134 20.20 3.84 -0.53
CA GLY A 134 20.86 4.74 0.41
C GLY A 134 21.60 4.05 1.55
N ALA A 135 21.08 2.92 2.05
CA ALA A 135 21.74 2.16 3.12
C ALA A 135 23.00 1.42 2.63
N GLU A 136 23.01 0.97 1.38
CA GLU A 136 24.12 0.20 0.80
C GLU A 136 25.22 1.11 0.24
N LEU A 137 24.83 2.14 -0.54
CA LEU A 137 25.78 3.09 -1.14
C LEU A 137 26.24 4.17 -0.16
N GLY A 138 25.54 4.33 0.97
CA GLY A 138 25.78 5.36 1.98
C GLY A 138 25.03 6.66 1.68
N TRP A 139 24.37 7.20 2.71
CA TRP A 139 23.48 8.38 2.60
C TRP A 139 24.17 9.66 2.12
N PHE A 140 25.49 9.78 2.33
CA PHE A 140 26.30 10.93 1.92
C PHE A 140 27.11 10.66 0.64
N SER A 141 26.90 9.53 -0.02
CA SER A 141 27.56 9.24 -1.28
C SER A 141 27.04 10.14 -2.40
N LEU A 142 27.90 10.44 -3.36
CA LEU A 142 27.56 11.28 -4.51
C LEU A 142 26.32 10.78 -5.28
N PRO A 143 26.14 9.46 -5.56
CA PRO A 143 24.94 8.97 -6.24
C PRO A 143 23.63 9.23 -5.47
N ILE A 144 23.65 9.12 -4.14
CA ILE A 144 22.46 9.30 -3.31
C ILE A 144 22.09 10.78 -3.18
N ILE A 145 23.08 11.65 -2.96
CA ILE A 145 22.87 13.10 -2.93
C ILE A 145 22.35 13.58 -4.29
N ALA A 146 22.99 13.16 -5.39
CA ALA A 146 22.54 13.48 -6.74
C ALA A 146 21.12 12.97 -6.99
N GLY A 147 20.80 11.75 -6.56
CA GLY A 147 19.45 11.17 -6.65
C GLY A 147 18.39 12.03 -5.94
N PHE A 148 18.67 12.52 -4.72
CA PHE A 148 17.76 13.41 -4.01
C PHE A 148 17.62 14.77 -4.68
N LEU A 149 18.71 15.35 -5.21
CA LEU A 149 18.66 16.61 -5.96
C LEU A 149 17.84 16.45 -7.26
N ILE A 150 18.00 15.34 -7.98
CA ILE A 150 17.20 15.02 -9.17
C ILE A 150 15.73 14.83 -8.79
N PHE A 151 15.43 14.13 -7.69
CA PHE A 151 14.07 13.99 -7.18
C PHE A 151 13.44 15.36 -6.89
N ILE A 152 14.16 16.26 -6.19
CA ILE A 152 13.69 17.62 -5.89
C ILE A 152 13.44 18.39 -7.19
N GLY A 153 14.36 18.30 -8.17
CA GLY A 153 14.16 18.91 -9.48
C GLY A 153 12.90 18.39 -10.19
N LEU A 154 12.74 17.07 -10.29
CA LEU A 154 11.62 16.43 -10.96
C LEU A 154 10.28 16.74 -10.29
N ILE A 155 10.19 16.69 -8.96
CA ILE A 155 8.93 17.00 -8.25
C ILE A 155 8.57 18.48 -8.39
N THR A 156 9.54 19.39 -8.34
CA THR A 156 9.29 20.82 -8.57
C THR A 156 8.84 21.09 -10.00
N THR A 157 9.48 20.47 -11.00
CA THR A 157 9.07 20.57 -12.40
C THR A 157 7.69 19.96 -12.63
N PHE A 158 7.37 18.83 -11.99
CA PHE A 158 6.05 18.21 -12.05
C PHE A 158 4.96 19.14 -11.50
N ILE A 159 5.16 19.70 -10.31
CA ILE A 159 4.20 20.63 -9.70
C ILE A 159 4.03 21.89 -10.59
N TRP A 160 5.13 22.44 -11.09
CA TRP A 160 5.09 23.58 -11.99
C TRP A 160 4.34 23.27 -13.29
N TRP A 161 4.54 22.07 -13.85
CA TRP A 161 3.85 21.62 -15.07
C TRP A 161 2.34 21.49 -14.83
N GLU A 162 1.92 20.80 -13.79
CA GLU A 162 0.50 20.58 -13.46
C GLU A 162 -0.24 21.90 -13.11
N LEU A 163 0.47 22.91 -12.59
CA LEU A 163 -0.11 24.23 -12.35
C LEU A 163 -0.34 25.06 -13.63
N ASN A 164 0.43 24.80 -14.68
CA ASN A 164 0.43 25.60 -15.92
C ASN A 164 -0.17 24.86 -17.13
N SER A 165 -0.38 23.55 -17.04
CA SER A 165 -0.95 22.72 -18.10
C SER A 165 -2.43 23.07 -18.32
N SER A 166 -2.87 23.05 -19.59
CA SER A 166 -4.26 23.28 -19.98
C SER A 166 -5.17 22.06 -19.72
N SER A 167 -4.58 20.87 -19.63
CA SER A 167 -5.25 19.61 -19.31
C SER A 167 -4.39 18.80 -18.33
N PRO A 168 -4.22 19.26 -17.08
CA PRO A 168 -3.37 18.59 -16.09
C PRO A 168 -3.89 17.19 -15.77
N MET A 169 -2.98 16.23 -15.60
CA MET A 169 -3.34 14.90 -15.12
C MET A 169 -3.87 14.97 -13.68
N LEU A 170 -3.34 15.89 -12.88
CA LEU A 170 -3.67 16.05 -11.47
C LEU A 170 -4.15 17.48 -11.21
N ASP A 171 -5.45 17.60 -10.95
CA ASP A 171 -6.04 18.89 -10.61
C ASP A 171 -5.64 19.32 -9.18
N LEU A 172 -4.56 20.10 -9.10
CA LEU A 172 -4.00 20.60 -7.83
C LEU A 172 -4.98 21.49 -7.05
N SER A 173 -6.05 22.00 -7.67
CA SER A 173 -7.07 22.78 -6.97
C SER A 173 -7.81 21.94 -5.90
N LEU A 174 -7.87 20.62 -6.05
CA LEU A 174 -8.44 19.70 -5.05
C LEU A 174 -7.71 19.79 -3.70
N PHE A 175 -6.40 20.04 -3.72
CA PHE A 175 -5.60 20.19 -2.50
C PHE A 175 -5.86 21.50 -1.73
N ARG A 176 -6.66 22.43 -2.28
CA ARG A 176 -7.16 23.58 -1.51
C ARG A 176 -8.15 23.14 -0.43
N SER A 177 -8.86 22.03 -0.62
CA SER A 177 -9.70 21.44 0.42
C SER A 177 -8.82 20.79 1.48
N ARG A 178 -8.89 21.30 2.71
CA ARG A 178 -8.17 20.70 3.85
C ARG A 178 -8.59 19.26 4.09
N LEU A 179 -9.88 18.93 3.88
CA LEU A 179 -10.40 17.57 4.00
C LEU A 179 -9.73 16.63 2.98
N PHE A 180 -9.58 17.08 1.74
CA PHE A 180 -8.93 16.35 0.68
C PHE A 180 -7.43 16.16 0.94
N SER A 181 -6.71 17.24 1.27
CA SER A 181 -5.26 17.20 1.51
C SER A 181 -4.88 16.35 2.71
N VAL A 182 -5.59 16.51 3.84
CA VAL A 182 -5.39 15.66 5.02
C VAL A 182 -5.78 14.22 4.72
N GLY A 183 -6.85 13.98 3.96
CA GLY A 183 -7.28 12.63 3.61
C GLY A 183 -6.28 11.88 2.73
N ILE A 184 -5.73 12.53 1.69
CA ILE A 184 -4.71 11.95 0.80
C ILE A 184 -3.39 11.75 1.56
N GLY A 185 -2.95 12.73 2.34
CA GLY A 185 -1.72 12.64 3.15
C GLY A 185 -1.82 11.54 4.21
N SER A 186 -2.94 11.44 4.90
CA SER A 186 -3.17 10.40 5.89
C SER A 186 -3.33 9.02 5.26
N SER A 187 -3.91 8.93 4.06
CA SER A 187 -3.91 7.68 3.29
C SER A 187 -2.49 7.22 3.00
N TYR A 188 -1.64 8.13 2.52
CA TYR A 188 -0.24 7.85 2.21
C TYR A 188 0.50 7.31 3.45
N ILE A 189 0.40 8.03 4.58
CA ILE A 189 1.01 7.61 5.86
C ILE A 189 0.45 6.27 6.32
N SER A 190 -0.87 6.06 6.19
CA SER A 190 -1.53 4.81 6.56
C SER A 190 -0.96 3.64 5.78
N PHE A 191 -0.88 3.75 4.45
CA PHE A 191 -0.33 2.71 3.56
C PHE A 191 1.16 2.46 3.78
N LEU A 192 1.91 3.52 4.07
CA LEU A 192 3.32 3.45 4.44
C LEU A 192 3.50 2.55 5.67
N GLY A 193 2.81 2.83 6.77
CA GLY A 193 2.91 2.01 7.98
C GLY A 193 2.36 0.59 7.81
N VAL A 194 1.22 0.43 7.12
CA VAL A 194 0.60 -0.87 6.85
C VAL A 194 1.53 -1.79 6.04
N THR A 195 2.24 -1.24 5.07
CA THR A 195 3.11 -2.05 4.21
C THR A 195 4.47 -2.32 4.85
N SER A 196 5.03 -1.39 5.63
CA SER A 196 6.20 -1.67 6.49
C SER A 196 5.92 -2.83 7.45
N PHE A 197 4.73 -2.82 8.10
CA PHE A 197 4.25 -3.97 8.88
C PHE A 197 4.20 -5.25 8.07
N ARG A 198 3.50 -5.24 6.94
CA ARG A 198 3.25 -6.45 6.14
C ARG A 198 4.54 -7.09 5.65
N PHE A 199 5.52 -6.26 5.32
CA PHE A 199 6.85 -6.69 4.91
C PHE A 199 7.61 -7.32 6.09
N LEU A 200 7.84 -6.55 7.16
CA LEU A 200 8.72 -6.98 8.26
C LEU A 200 8.16 -8.11 9.12
N ILE A 201 6.84 -8.17 9.32
CA ILE A 201 6.23 -9.17 10.21
C ILE A 201 6.49 -10.59 9.70
N THR A 202 6.54 -10.80 8.38
CA THR A 202 6.77 -12.12 7.80
C THR A 202 8.19 -12.62 8.10
N PHE A 203 9.19 -11.76 7.93
CA PHE A 203 10.57 -12.06 8.30
C PHE A 203 10.72 -12.32 9.80
N TYR A 204 10.07 -11.52 10.65
CA TYR A 204 10.08 -11.76 12.09
C TYR A 204 9.48 -13.12 12.47
N LEU A 205 8.30 -13.44 11.95
CA LEU A 205 7.62 -14.70 12.30
C LEU A 205 8.43 -15.91 11.83
N GLN A 206 9.14 -15.80 10.71
CA GLN A 206 9.96 -16.87 10.18
C GLN A 206 11.34 -16.97 10.87
N ALA A 207 12.05 -15.84 11.05
CA ALA A 207 13.39 -15.81 11.62
C ALA A 207 13.38 -15.94 13.15
N ALA A 208 12.52 -15.17 13.84
CA ALA A 208 12.47 -15.16 15.30
C ALA A 208 11.62 -16.30 15.86
N LEU A 209 10.38 -16.46 15.37
CA LEU A 209 9.44 -17.47 15.87
C LEU A 209 9.51 -18.83 15.15
N ARG A 210 10.39 -18.97 14.15
CA ARG A 210 10.62 -20.23 13.40
C ARG A 210 9.37 -20.82 12.77
N LEU A 211 8.41 -19.97 12.41
CA LEU A 211 7.18 -20.43 11.77
C LEU A 211 7.43 -20.73 10.30
N THR A 212 6.82 -21.81 9.82
CA THR A 212 6.75 -22.13 8.39
C THR A 212 5.88 -21.09 7.64
N PRO A 213 6.07 -20.90 6.32
CA PRO A 213 5.23 -20.00 5.54
C PRO A 213 3.72 -20.27 5.69
N ALA A 214 3.30 -21.54 5.74
CA ALA A 214 1.90 -21.89 6.01
C ALA A 214 1.42 -21.41 7.39
N GLN A 215 2.20 -21.59 8.46
CA GLN A 215 1.86 -21.09 9.79
C GLN A 215 1.77 -19.57 9.84
N ILE A 216 2.68 -18.86 9.14
CA ILE A 216 2.64 -17.40 9.00
C ILE A 216 1.33 -16.95 8.35
N SER A 217 0.89 -17.64 7.30
CA SER A 217 -0.40 -17.34 6.66
C SER A 217 -1.57 -17.45 7.64
N TRP A 218 -1.59 -18.47 8.51
CA TRP A 218 -2.62 -18.60 9.55
C TRP A 218 -2.59 -17.44 10.56
N VAL A 219 -1.39 -17.03 11.00
CA VAL A 219 -1.20 -15.90 11.94
C VAL A 219 -1.64 -14.57 11.33
N LEU A 220 -1.63 -14.45 10.00
CA LEU A 220 -2.08 -13.26 9.27
C LEU A 220 -3.57 -13.27 8.93
N ILE A 221 -4.32 -14.35 9.13
CA ILE A 221 -5.78 -14.35 8.89
C ILE A 221 -6.52 -13.28 9.73
N PRO A 222 -6.22 -13.11 11.03
CA PRO A 222 -6.83 -12.05 11.83
C PRO A 222 -6.65 -10.64 11.25
N ASN A 223 -5.52 -10.36 10.56
CA ASN A 223 -5.30 -9.09 9.86
C ASN A 223 -6.41 -8.80 8.84
N ALA A 224 -6.72 -9.79 8.01
CA ALA A 224 -7.72 -9.65 6.96
C ALA A 224 -9.14 -9.58 7.54
N LEU A 225 -9.45 -10.45 8.51
CA LEU A 225 -10.77 -10.48 9.17
C LEU A 225 -11.09 -9.15 9.86
N SER A 226 -10.15 -8.59 10.63
CA SER A 226 -10.36 -7.31 11.31
C SER A 226 -10.71 -6.19 10.31
N ARG A 227 -10.05 -6.13 9.16
CA ARG A 227 -10.32 -5.10 8.14
C ARG A 227 -11.66 -5.31 7.44
N ILE A 228 -12.00 -6.55 7.12
CA ILE A 228 -13.25 -6.89 6.43
C ILE A 228 -14.47 -6.62 7.31
N ILE A 229 -14.35 -6.85 8.61
CA ILE A 229 -15.45 -6.61 9.57
C ILE A 229 -15.53 -5.11 9.89
N LEU A 230 -14.42 -4.51 10.30
CA LEU A 230 -14.43 -3.15 10.86
C LEU A 230 -14.46 -2.05 9.80
N GLY A 231 -14.02 -2.31 8.57
CA GLY A 231 -14.06 -1.34 7.48
C GLY A 231 -15.48 -0.92 7.09
N PRO A 232 -16.36 -1.85 6.69
CA PRO A 232 -17.75 -1.53 6.39
C PRO A 232 -18.52 -1.00 7.61
N LEU A 233 -18.27 -1.59 8.79
CA LEU A 233 -18.90 -1.16 10.03
C LEU A 233 -18.55 0.30 10.37
N SER A 234 -17.28 0.69 10.24
CA SER A 234 -16.87 2.07 10.48
C SER A 234 -17.41 3.02 9.42
N GLY A 235 -17.52 2.59 8.15
CA GLY A 235 -18.16 3.36 7.08
C GLY A 235 -19.59 3.75 7.45
N ASN A 236 -20.45 2.75 7.69
CA ASN A 236 -21.86 2.97 8.04
C ASN A 236 -22.03 3.82 9.31
N LEU A 237 -21.20 3.59 10.33
CA LEU A 237 -21.25 4.39 11.56
C LEU A 237 -20.73 5.81 11.33
N SER A 238 -19.76 6.00 10.45
CA SER A 238 -19.21 7.32 10.15
C SER A 238 -20.17 8.22 9.40
N ASP A 239 -21.06 7.65 8.58
CA ASP A 239 -22.12 8.40 7.91
C ASP A 239 -23.10 8.99 8.93
N LYS A 240 -23.34 8.28 10.05
CA LYS A 240 -24.25 8.72 11.12
C LYS A 240 -23.60 9.64 12.15
N TYR A 241 -22.38 9.33 12.58
CA TYR A 241 -21.71 10.02 13.70
C TYR A 241 -20.58 10.96 13.25
N GLY A 242 -20.32 11.04 11.94
CA GLY A 242 -19.33 11.91 11.33
C GLY A 242 -17.96 11.24 11.11
N THR A 243 -17.39 11.47 9.92
CA THR A 243 -16.13 10.88 9.45
C THR A 243 -14.93 11.13 10.37
N LYS A 244 -14.80 12.35 10.90
CA LYS A 244 -13.64 12.82 11.66
C LYS A 244 -13.28 11.95 12.86
N LEU A 245 -14.31 11.46 13.58
CA LEU A 245 -14.10 10.63 14.76
C LEU A 245 -13.45 9.30 14.38
N PHE A 246 -13.99 8.63 13.36
CA PHE A 246 -13.49 7.33 12.91
C PHE A 246 -12.13 7.42 12.24
N THR A 247 -11.86 8.45 11.44
CA THR A 247 -10.53 8.60 10.84
C THR A 247 -9.46 8.84 11.90
N THR A 248 -9.74 9.66 12.91
CA THR A 248 -8.80 9.94 14.01
C THR A 248 -8.57 8.70 14.87
N LEU A 249 -9.65 8.06 15.36
CA LEU A 249 -9.55 6.86 16.19
C LEU A 249 -8.93 5.69 15.44
N GLY A 250 -9.23 5.53 14.15
CA GLY A 250 -8.64 4.50 13.31
C GLY A 250 -7.12 4.63 13.21
N LEU A 251 -6.61 5.84 12.95
CA LEU A 251 -5.16 6.11 12.89
C LEU A 251 -4.48 5.93 14.25
N LEU A 252 -5.11 6.40 15.34
CA LEU A 252 -4.62 6.17 16.70
C LEU A 252 -4.52 4.67 17.00
N LEU A 253 -5.58 3.90 16.71
CA LEU A 253 -5.59 2.46 16.96
C LEU A 253 -4.55 1.73 16.08
N ALA A 254 -4.39 2.15 14.82
CA ALA A 254 -3.38 1.62 13.92
C ALA A 254 -1.96 1.88 14.46
N GLY A 255 -1.71 3.12 14.92
CA GLY A 255 -0.47 3.52 15.57
C GLY A 255 -0.18 2.75 16.85
N CYS A 256 -1.19 2.50 17.69
CA CYS A 256 -1.06 1.66 18.88
C CYS A 256 -0.67 0.22 18.53
N GLY A 257 -1.25 -0.35 17.46
CA GLY A 257 -0.87 -1.68 17.00
C GLY A 257 0.59 -1.76 16.54
N LEU A 258 1.05 -0.76 15.79
CA LEU A 258 2.47 -0.63 15.41
C LEU A 258 3.37 -0.44 16.65
N LEU A 259 2.96 0.39 17.60
CA LEU A 259 3.67 0.61 18.85
C LEU A 259 3.80 -0.69 19.67
N LEU A 260 2.74 -1.50 19.75
CA LEU A 260 2.80 -2.81 20.40
C LEU A 260 3.82 -3.74 19.71
N MET A 261 3.89 -3.72 18.38
CA MET A 261 4.89 -4.52 17.64
C MET A 261 6.33 -4.08 17.93
N ALA A 262 6.55 -2.82 18.31
CA ALA A 262 7.88 -2.34 18.72
C ALA A 262 8.39 -3.00 20.00
N PHE A 263 7.52 -3.60 20.81
CA PHE A 263 7.87 -4.36 22.02
C PHE A 263 8.10 -5.85 21.75
N MET A 264 8.02 -6.30 20.50
CA MET A 264 8.30 -7.68 20.15
C MET A 264 9.80 -7.99 20.29
N ALA A 265 10.09 -9.18 20.79
CA ALA A 265 11.40 -9.76 21.05
C ALA A 265 11.48 -11.17 20.44
N ASP A 266 12.61 -11.84 20.56
CA ASP A 266 12.82 -13.20 20.04
C ASP A 266 11.91 -14.28 20.67
N SER A 267 11.47 -14.04 21.91
CA SER A 267 10.67 -14.97 22.72
C SER A 267 9.22 -14.50 22.93
N THR A 268 8.74 -13.55 22.13
CA THR A 268 7.38 -13.02 22.28
C THR A 268 6.32 -14.10 22.02
N PRO A 269 5.34 -14.26 22.91
CA PRO A 269 4.29 -15.25 22.72
C PRO A 269 3.38 -14.87 21.55
N ILE A 270 2.94 -15.88 20.79
CA ILE A 270 2.18 -15.68 19.55
C ILE A 270 0.88 -14.89 19.75
N TRP A 271 0.22 -15.01 20.91
CA TRP A 271 -1.00 -14.28 21.21
C TRP A 271 -0.78 -12.76 21.22
N PHE A 272 0.39 -12.31 21.68
CA PHE A 272 0.73 -10.89 21.71
C PHE A 272 0.94 -10.36 20.29
N VAL A 273 1.58 -11.16 19.43
CA VAL A 273 1.76 -10.83 18.02
C VAL A 273 0.41 -10.71 17.31
N ILE A 274 -0.48 -11.69 17.53
CA ILE A 274 -1.85 -11.66 16.97
C ILE A 274 -2.62 -10.44 17.48
N LEU A 275 -2.52 -10.12 18.77
CA LEU A 275 -3.16 -8.94 19.36
C LEU A 275 -2.68 -7.64 18.69
N ALA A 276 -1.36 -7.47 18.55
CA ALA A 276 -0.79 -6.29 17.90
C ALA A 276 -1.23 -6.19 16.43
N ILE A 277 -1.24 -7.32 15.69
CA ILE A 277 -1.75 -7.40 14.32
C ILE A 277 -3.22 -6.97 14.26
N VAL A 278 -4.07 -7.53 15.12
CA VAL A 278 -5.50 -7.24 15.15
C VAL A 278 -5.74 -5.77 15.45
N ILE A 279 -5.07 -5.19 16.45
CA ILE A 279 -5.21 -3.77 16.80
C ILE A 279 -4.80 -2.88 15.61
N MET A 280 -3.63 -3.14 15.02
CA MET A 280 -3.14 -2.39 13.86
C MET A 280 -4.14 -2.45 12.70
N SER A 281 -4.63 -3.65 12.40
CA SER A 281 -5.50 -3.95 11.26
C SER A 281 -6.90 -3.38 11.44
N SER A 282 -7.40 -3.43 12.67
CA SER A 282 -8.66 -2.82 13.07
C SER A 282 -8.61 -1.31 12.88
N GLY A 283 -7.55 -0.66 13.36
CA GLY A 283 -7.37 0.79 13.18
C GLY A 283 -7.31 1.18 11.71
N SER A 284 -6.52 0.46 10.91
CA SER A 284 -6.40 0.69 9.47
C SER A 284 -7.74 0.50 8.74
N GLY A 285 -8.52 -0.53 9.09
CA GLY A 285 -9.86 -0.76 8.54
C GLY A 285 -10.83 0.36 8.91
N ILE A 286 -10.86 0.73 10.20
CA ILE A 286 -11.70 1.82 10.72
C ILE A 286 -11.41 3.13 10.00
N PHE A 287 -10.14 3.43 9.73
CA PHE A 287 -9.70 4.64 9.04
C PHE A 287 -10.05 4.65 7.55
N MET A 288 -9.78 3.56 6.83
CA MET A 288 -9.80 3.57 5.35
C MET A 288 -11.16 3.91 4.75
N SER A 289 -12.24 3.31 5.25
CA SER A 289 -13.58 3.49 4.65
C SER A 289 -14.09 4.92 4.79
N PRO A 290 -14.16 5.51 6.01
CA PRO A 290 -14.59 6.89 6.19
C PRO A 290 -13.66 7.90 5.49
N ASN A 291 -12.35 7.66 5.51
CA ASN A 291 -11.40 8.55 4.84
C ASN A 291 -11.59 8.58 3.32
N SER A 292 -11.82 7.41 2.71
CA SER A 292 -12.10 7.31 1.27
C SER A 292 -13.39 8.06 0.93
N ALA A 293 -14.46 7.87 1.71
CA ALA A 293 -15.71 8.59 1.53
C ALA A 293 -15.52 10.13 1.61
N ALA A 294 -14.74 10.64 2.56
CA ALA A 294 -14.43 12.06 2.68
C ALA A 294 -13.60 12.63 1.52
N ILE A 295 -12.66 11.86 0.98
CA ILE A 295 -11.88 12.27 -0.19
C ILE A 295 -12.79 12.39 -1.42
N PHE A 296 -13.64 11.37 -1.65
CA PHE A 296 -14.53 11.35 -2.79
C PHE A 296 -15.67 12.38 -2.68
N SER A 297 -16.19 12.65 -1.49
CA SER A 297 -17.19 13.71 -1.29
C SER A 297 -16.63 15.12 -1.49
N SER A 298 -15.31 15.29 -1.34
CA SER A 298 -14.62 16.56 -1.63
C SER A 298 -14.40 16.79 -3.13
N ALA A 299 -14.56 15.76 -3.97
CA ALA A 299 -14.39 15.86 -5.42
C ALA A 299 -15.69 16.33 -6.09
N THR A 300 -15.75 17.58 -6.51
CA THR A 300 -16.91 18.13 -7.24
C THR A 300 -16.87 17.80 -8.73
N GLY A 301 -18.03 17.44 -9.29
CA GLY A 301 -18.31 17.33 -10.74
C GLY A 301 -17.46 16.33 -11.52
N ASN A 302 -18.00 15.14 -11.85
CA ASN A 302 -17.45 14.11 -12.77
C ASN A 302 -15.93 13.76 -12.70
N LYS A 303 -15.18 14.25 -11.71
CA LYS A 303 -13.74 14.04 -11.51
C LYS A 303 -13.38 12.76 -10.76
N TYR A 304 -14.35 11.87 -10.54
CA TYR A 304 -14.17 10.60 -9.82
C TYR A 304 -13.01 9.76 -10.35
N GLY A 305 -12.80 9.75 -11.67
CA GLY A 305 -11.67 9.04 -12.28
C GLY A 305 -10.31 9.59 -11.83
N VAL A 306 -10.14 10.93 -11.87
CA VAL A 306 -8.91 11.61 -11.43
C VAL A 306 -8.69 11.43 -9.93
N THR A 307 -9.74 11.57 -9.12
CA THR A 307 -9.67 11.34 -7.67
C THR A 307 -9.28 9.90 -7.34
N SER A 308 -9.88 8.92 -8.03
CA SER A 308 -9.56 7.50 -7.84
C SER A 308 -8.12 7.18 -8.26
N ALA A 309 -7.66 7.73 -9.38
CA ALA A 309 -6.27 7.61 -9.82
C ALA A 309 -5.30 8.18 -8.78
N LEU A 310 -5.60 9.34 -8.19
CA LEU A 310 -4.78 9.95 -7.15
C LEU A 310 -4.79 9.16 -5.84
N VAL A 311 -5.93 8.61 -5.41
CA VAL A 311 -6.01 7.72 -4.24
C VAL A 311 -5.18 6.46 -4.47
N ASN A 312 -5.25 5.87 -5.68
CA ASN A 312 -4.44 4.71 -6.04
C ASN A 312 -2.93 5.05 -6.10
N LEU A 313 -2.57 6.22 -6.63
CA LEU A 313 -1.19 6.72 -6.65
C LEU A 313 -0.65 6.91 -5.24
N SER A 314 -1.42 7.57 -4.36
CA SER A 314 -1.09 7.75 -2.94
C SER A 314 -0.91 6.40 -2.25
N ARG A 315 -1.82 5.44 -2.48
CA ARG A 315 -1.70 4.07 -1.96
C ARG A 315 -0.44 3.36 -2.42
N ASN A 316 -0.19 3.32 -3.73
CA ASN A 316 0.93 2.58 -4.29
C ASN A 316 2.27 3.22 -3.92
N SER A 317 2.35 4.55 -3.97
CA SER A 317 3.53 5.29 -3.51
C SER A 317 3.79 5.03 -2.01
N GLY A 318 2.75 5.10 -1.17
CA GLY A 318 2.87 4.77 0.26
C GLY A 318 3.36 3.35 0.50
N ASN A 319 2.85 2.37 -0.26
CA ASN A 319 3.29 0.98 -0.16
C ASN A 319 4.77 0.81 -0.50
N VAL A 320 5.23 1.33 -1.64
CA VAL A 320 6.62 1.13 -2.07
C VAL A 320 7.58 1.90 -1.17
N THR A 321 7.23 3.13 -0.78
CA THR A 321 8.02 3.91 0.19
C THR A 321 8.08 3.23 1.55
N GLY A 322 6.99 2.61 2.01
CA GLY A 322 6.96 1.88 3.28
C GLY A 322 7.93 0.70 3.31
N ILE A 323 8.08 -0.04 2.20
CA ILE A 323 9.08 -1.12 2.06
C ILE A 323 10.49 -0.52 2.03
N ALA A 324 10.71 0.52 1.24
CA ALA A 324 12.03 1.16 1.11
C ALA A 324 12.54 1.71 2.45
N ILE A 325 11.71 2.46 3.20
CA ILE A 325 12.06 2.97 4.53
C ILE A 325 12.32 1.83 5.51
N ALA A 326 11.44 0.82 5.54
CA ALA A 326 11.62 -0.32 6.44
C ALA A 326 12.94 -1.05 6.16
N THR A 327 13.23 -1.32 4.89
CA THR A 327 14.45 -1.98 4.44
C THR A 327 15.68 -1.14 4.75
N ALA A 328 15.63 0.17 4.50
CA ALA A 328 16.72 1.10 4.74
C ALA A 328 17.06 1.21 6.24
N ILE A 329 16.06 1.30 7.12
CA ILE A 329 16.27 1.36 8.57
C ILE A 329 16.83 0.05 9.10
N VAL A 330 16.25 -1.09 8.71
CA VAL A 330 16.75 -2.41 9.16
C VAL A 330 18.16 -2.66 8.64
N SER A 331 18.41 -2.46 7.35
CA SER A 331 19.73 -2.64 6.74
C SER A 331 20.76 -1.70 7.35
N GLY A 332 20.43 -0.43 7.54
CA GLY A 332 21.30 0.54 8.21
C GLY A 332 21.63 0.13 9.65
N THR A 333 20.64 -0.39 10.39
CA THR A 333 20.85 -0.91 11.75
C THR A 333 21.81 -2.11 11.74
N MET A 334 21.61 -3.06 10.82
CA MET A 334 22.45 -4.25 10.68
C MET A 334 23.90 -3.91 10.31
N ILE A 335 24.07 -3.06 9.29
CA ILE A 335 25.38 -2.58 8.83
C ILE A 335 26.11 -1.83 9.94
N SER A 336 25.41 -0.97 10.68
CA SER A 336 26.01 -0.21 11.80
C SER A 336 26.51 -1.10 12.94
N ALA A 337 25.94 -2.30 13.08
CA ALA A 337 26.35 -3.29 14.06
C ALA A 337 27.43 -4.27 13.55
N GLY A 338 27.87 -4.11 12.29
CA GLY A 338 28.90 -4.94 11.65
C GLY A 338 28.37 -6.21 10.96
N PHE A 339 27.06 -6.32 10.75
CA PHE A 339 26.46 -7.44 10.01
C PHE A 339 26.18 -7.06 8.55
N SER A 340 26.12 -8.06 7.68
CA SER A 340 25.58 -7.86 6.34
C SER A 340 24.08 -7.57 6.42
N SER A 341 23.53 -6.87 5.43
CA SER A 341 22.08 -6.69 5.26
C SER A 341 21.42 -7.89 4.57
N ASN A 342 22.13 -9.01 4.42
CA ASN A 342 21.60 -10.19 3.76
C ASN A 342 20.50 -10.83 4.60
N VAL A 343 19.31 -10.90 4.03
CA VAL A 343 18.13 -11.51 4.66
C VAL A 343 18.40 -12.97 4.99
N GLU A 344 19.12 -13.71 4.15
CA GLU A 344 19.38 -15.13 4.34
C GLU A 344 20.11 -15.42 5.66
N GLU A 345 21.08 -14.56 6.04
CA GLU A 345 21.79 -14.66 7.31
C GLU A 345 20.85 -14.51 8.51
N VAL A 346 19.89 -13.57 8.42
CA VAL A 346 18.87 -13.38 9.46
C VAL A 346 17.95 -14.60 9.57
N MET A 347 17.60 -15.24 8.45
CA MET A 347 16.70 -16.40 8.45
C MET A 347 17.30 -17.63 9.11
N ILE A 348 18.62 -17.84 8.97
CA ILE A 348 19.33 -19.00 9.53
C ILE A 348 19.96 -18.72 10.90
N ALA A 349 20.08 -17.46 11.30
CA ALA A 349 20.65 -17.05 12.58
C ALA A 349 19.99 -17.74 13.77
N GLU A 350 20.74 -18.24 14.75
CA GLU A 350 20.20 -18.89 15.95
C GLU A 350 19.38 -17.95 16.85
N THR A 351 18.44 -18.51 17.62
CA THR A 351 17.64 -17.74 18.58
C THR A 351 18.54 -17.17 19.68
N GLY A 352 18.33 -15.91 20.06
CA GLY A 352 19.20 -15.19 21.01
C GLY A 352 20.52 -14.69 20.41
N SER A 353 20.78 -14.93 19.11
CA SER A 353 21.98 -14.42 18.45
C SER A 353 21.99 -12.89 18.34
N ARG A 354 23.19 -12.31 18.26
CA ARG A 354 23.37 -10.87 18.10
C ARG A 354 22.81 -10.35 16.78
N ILE A 355 22.88 -11.13 15.71
CA ILE A 355 22.34 -10.76 14.40
C ILE A 355 20.80 -10.68 14.45
N LEU A 356 20.13 -11.66 15.07
CA LEU A 356 18.67 -11.67 15.21
C LEU A 356 18.18 -10.50 16.10
N SER A 357 18.84 -10.26 17.23
CA SER A 357 18.49 -9.14 18.11
C SER A 357 18.73 -7.77 17.45
N THR A 358 19.77 -7.65 16.60
CA THR A 358 20.01 -6.44 15.80
C THR A 358 18.90 -6.23 14.76
N PHE A 359 18.49 -7.29 14.06
CA PHE A 359 17.38 -7.25 13.12
C PHE A 359 16.07 -6.81 13.80
N ILE A 360 15.74 -7.40 14.96
CA ILE A 360 14.57 -7.03 15.77
C ILE A 360 14.67 -5.58 16.24
N SER A 361 15.85 -5.09 16.60
CA SER A 361 16.05 -3.68 16.96
C SER A 361 15.79 -2.74 15.77
N GLY A 362 16.22 -3.11 14.56
CA GLY A 362 15.89 -2.38 13.34
C GLY A 362 14.39 -2.33 13.08
N MET A 363 13.71 -3.47 13.24
CA MET A 363 12.24 -3.57 13.14
C MET A 363 11.54 -2.68 14.16
N ARG A 364 12.00 -2.69 15.41
CA ARG A 364 11.48 -1.82 16.47
C ARG A 364 11.55 -0.35 16.07
N SER A 365 12.68 0.11 15.53
CA SER A 365 12.84 1.48 15.04
C SER A 365 11.85 1.81 13.94
N VAL A 366 11.62 0.89 13.00
CA VAL A 366 10.60 1.05 11.95
C VAL A 366 9.22 1.19 12.57
N PHE A 367 8.80 0.27 13.45
CA PHE A 367 7.47 0.29 14.04
C PHE A 367 7.21 1.52 14.92
N LEU A 368 8.22 2.00 15.65
CA LEU A 368 8.14 3.26 16.39
C LEU A 368 7.94 4.46 15.45
N LEU A 369 8.75 4.55 14.40
CA LEU A 369 8.62 5.61 13.40
C LEU A 369 7.23 5.60 12.76
N MET A 370 6.76 4.42 12.34
CA MET A 370 5.43 4.27 11.74
C MET A 370 4.31 4.63 12.72
N ALA A 371 4.42 4.21 13.99
CA ALA A 371 3.44 4.58 15.01
C ALA A 371 3.36 6.10 15.21
N ILE A 372 4.52 6.77 15.32
CA ILE A 372 4.60 8.23 15.44
C ILE A 372 3.96 8.93 14.24
N LEU A 373 4.26 8.47 13.02
CA LEU A 373 3.66 9.04 11.81
C LEU A 373 2.12 8.89 11.81
N GLN A 374 1.58 7.74 12.23
CA GLN A 374 0.12 7.55 12.35
C GLN A 374 -0.48 8.47 13.41
N PHE A 375 0.18 8.65 14.55
CA PHE A 375 -0.27 9.58 15.60
C PHE A 375 -0.28 11.03 15.11
N ILE A 376 0.78 11.47 14.42
CA ILE A 376 0.84 12.81 13.81
C ILE A 376 -0.29 12.97 12.77
N SER A 377 -0.49 11.95 11.93
CA SER A 377 -1.56 11.93 10.93
C SER A 377 -2.95 12.04 11.56
N SER A 378 -3.16 11.41 12.73
CA SER A 378 -4.43 11.49 13.47
C SER A 378 -4.73 12.92 13.94
N ILE A 379 -3.71 13.67 14.37
CA ILE A 379 -3.86 15.08 14.77
C ILE A 379 -4.25 15.93 13.56
N GLY A 380 -3.76 15.61 12.36
CA GLY A 380 -4.17 16.25 11.11
C GLY A 380 -5.69 16.26 10.92
N HIS A 381 -6.35 15.13 11.20
CA HIS A 381 -7.82 15.00 11.12
C HIS A 381 -8.56 15.81 12.20
N LEU A 382 -7.94 16.07 13.35
CA LEU A 382 -8.54 16.97 14.35
C LEU A 382 -8.68 18.40 13.84
N THR A 383 -7.90 18.79 12.84
CA THR A 383 -7.93 20.14 12.26
C THR A 383 -8.87 20.31 11.08
N THR A 384 -9.50 19.23 10.58
CA THR A 384 -10.48 19.31 9.50
C THR A 384 -11.87 19.67 10.05
N SER A 385 -12.65 20.43 9.27
CA SER A 385 -14.07 20.70 9.56
C SER A 385 -14.87 19.40 9.53
N ARG A 386 -16.03 19.36 10.21
CA ARG A 386 -16.98 18.25 10.03
C ARG A 386 -17.43 18.26 8.57
N ALA A 387 -17.27 17.13 7.88
CA ALA A 387 -17.96 16.96 6.59
C ALA A 387 -19.46 17.16 6.84
N PRO A 388 -20.18 17.91 5.99
CA PRO A 388 -21.63 18.00 6.11
C PRO A 388 -22.21 16.59 6.08
N LEU A 389 -23.06 16.27 7.06
CA LEU A 389 -23.80 15.02 7.07
C LEU A 389 -24.61 14.99 5.76
N SER A 390 -24.50 13.90 4.99
CA SER A 390 -25.38 13.74 3.83
C SER A 390 -26.82 13.74 4.35
N GLU A 391 -27.61 14.73 3.95
CA GLU A 391 -29.06 14.68 4.15
C GLU A 391 -29.56 13.42 3.43
N ALA A 392 -30.16 12.51 4.22
CA ALA A 392 -30.62 11.19 3.80
C ALA A 392 -31.89 11.26 2.96
#